data_AF-A0A7R9ZXS4-F1
#
_entry.id   AF-A0A7R9ZXS4-F1
#
_cell.length_a   1.000
_cell.length_b   1.000
_cell.length_c   1.000
_cell.angle_alpha   90.00
_cell.angle_beta   90.00
_cell.angle_gamma   90.00
#
_symmetry.space_group_name_H-M   'P 1'
#
loop_
_entity.id
_entity.type
_entity.pdbx_description
1 polymer ?
#
loop_
_entity_poly.entity_id
_entity_poly.type
_entity_poly.pdbx_seq_one_letter_code
_entity_poly.pdbx_strand_id
1 'polypeptide(L)'
;AAAAAGTRITAGAGSASKLRECCEERGLPLDVLGKNGTAVVLGECARWETQSLEELQEECRCHRLPTEGCRDRIVLIGRLRQACVWRAMPIRALEDECLVHAPAGLIMPSYQQ
;
A
#
# COMPACT_ATOMS: atom_id res chain seq x y z
N ALA A 1 2.72 -44.01 33.40
CA ALA A 1 3.95 -43.48 32.76
C ALA A 1 3.54 -42.68 31.54
N ALA A 2 3.70 -41.36 31.60
CA ALA A 2 3.41 -40.44 30.51
C ALA A 2 4.73 -40.06 29.82
N ALA A 3 4.77 -40.09 28.49
CA ALA A 3 5.86 -39.47 27.72
C ALA A 3 5.36 -39.01 26.34
N ALA A 4 5.14 -37.69 26.27
CA ALA A 4 5.43 -36.78 25.17
C ALA A 4 5.04 -37.18 23.73
N ALA A 5 3.85 -36.74 23.31
CA ALA A 5 3.60 -36.40 21.91
C ALA A 5 4.22 -35.02 21.64
N GLY A 6 5.35 -35.00 20.92
CA GLY A 6 5.96 -33.78 20.41
C GLY A 6 5.10 -33.20 19.28
N THR A 7 4.24 -32.24 19.61
CA THR A 7 3.54 -31.45 18.58
C THR A 7 4.53 -30.46 17.98
N ARG A 8 5.02 -30.81 16.80
CA ARG A 8 5.80 -29.94 15.93
C ARG A 8 4.88 -28.80 15.47
N ILE A 9 4.98 -27.64 16.10
CA ILE A 9 4.28 -26.42 15.66
C ILE A 9 4.88 -26.01 14.31
N THR A 10 4.14 -26.24 13.23
CA THR A 10 4.43 -25.64 11.93
C THR A 10 4.00 -24.17 11.97
N ALA A 11 4.86 -23.32 12.54
CA ALA A 11 4.77 -21.89 12.34
C ALA A 11 5.11 -21.60 10.87
N GLY A 12 4.12 -21.25 10.05
CA GLY A 12 4.41 -20.85 8.66
C GLY A 12 3.23 -20.46 7.78
N ALA A 13 2.00 -20.94 8.03
CA ALA A 13 0.88 -20.72 7.09
C ALA A 13 -0.15 -19.65 7.52
N GLY A 14 -0.32 -19.39 8.82
CA GLY A 14 -1.42 -18.55 9.32
C GLY A 14 -1.24 -17.03 9.11
N SER A 15 -0.03 -16.55 8.83
CA SER A 15 0.23 -15.11 8.67
C SER A 15 0.00 -14.60 7.24
N ALA A 16 0.06 -15.47 6.23
CA ALA A 16 -0.05 -15.06 4.83
C ALA A 16 -1.51 -14.79 4.42
N SER A 17 -2.46 -15.59 4.92
CA SER A 17 -3.89 -15.43 4.62
C SER A 17 -4.46 -14.13 5.20
N LYS A 18 -4.13 -13.81 6.46
CA LYS A 18 -4.56 -12.56 7.11
C LYS A 18 -3.99 -11.32 6.40
N LEU A 19 -2.74 -11.41 5.96
CA LEU A 19 -2.10 -10.30 5.24
C LEU A 19 -2.74 -10.08 3.87
N ARG A 20 -3.14 -11.15 3.16
CA ARG A 20 -3.89 -11.04 1.89
C ARG A 20 -5.28 -10.45 2.08
N GLU A 21 -6.04 -10.89 3.08
CA GLU A 21 -7.36 -10.35 3.41
C GLU A 21 -7.30 -8.85 3.73
N CYS A 22 -6.36 -8.41 4.58
CA CYS A 22 -6.15 -6.99 4.87
C CYS A 22 -5.72 -6.17 3.65
N CYS A 23 -5.02 -6.78 2.68
CA CYS A 23 -4.67 -6.10 1.44
C CYS A 23 -5.89 -5.88 0.56
N GLU A 24 -6.74 -6.89 0.41
CA GLU A 24 -7.93 -6.84 -0.44
C GLU A 24 -8.92 -5.79 0.08
N GLU A 25 -9.16 -5.73 1.40
CA GLU A 25 -10.01 -4.70 2.03
C GLU A 25 -9.48 -3.27 1.82
N ARG A 26 -8.15 -3.12 1.71
CA ARG A 26 -7.47 -1.82 1.60
C ARG A 26 -7.04 -1.49 0.17
N GLY A 27 -7.36 -2.35 -0.80
CA GLY A 27 -7.00 -2.18 -2.22
C GLY A 27 -5.49 -2.17 -2.48
N LEU A 28 -4.71 -2.94 -1.70
CA LEU A 28 -3.26 -3.00 -1.84
C LEU A 28 -2.85 -4.13 -2.81
N PRO A 29 -2.03 -3.85 -3.83
CA PRO A 29 -1.57 -4.88 -4.78
C PRO A 29 -0.47 -5.75 -4.15
N LEU A 30 -0.85 -6.71 -3.31
CA LEU A 30 0.06 -7.62 -2.59
C LEU A 30 1.04 -8.34 -3.53
N ASP A 31 0.56 -8.77 -4.70
CA ASP A 31 1.38 -9.49 -5.67
C ASP A 31 2.46 -8.60 -6.32
N VAL A 32 2.26 -7.27 -6.35
CA VAL A 32 3.21 -6.29 -6.91
C VAL A 32 4.16 -5.75 -5.85
N LEU A 33 3.64 -5.42 -4.66
CA LEU A 33 4.40 -4.90 -3.52
C LEU A 33 5.26 -5.99 -2.85
N GLY A 34 4.82 -7.24 -2.94
CA GLY A 34 5.34 -8.34 -2.14
C GLY A 34 5.05 -8.16 -0.63
N LYS A 35 5.38 -9.18 0.16
CA LYS A 35 5.10 -9.20 1.61
C LYS A 35 5.69 -8.00 2.35
N ASN A 36 6.92 -7.61 2.00
CA ASN A 36 7.63 -6.54 2.68
C ASN A 36 7.05 -5.16 2.34
N GLY A 37 6.81 -4.88 1.06
CA GLY A 37 6.19 -3.62 0.63
C GLY A 37 4.80 -3.47 1.24
N THR A 38 4.00 -4.53 1.23
CA THR A 38 2.70 -4.56 1.88
C THR A 38 2.77 -4.28 3.38
N ALA A 39 3.69 -4.92 4.11
CA ALA A 39 3.81 -4.72 5.55
C ALA A 39 4.13 -3.26 5.90
N VAL A 40 4.96 -2.59 5.08
CA VAL A 40 5.25 -1.16 5.22
C VAL A 40 3.98 -0.33 5.02
N VAL A 41 3.26 -0.54 3.91
CA VAL A 41 2.04 0.24 3.62
C VAL A 41 0.96 0.03 4.69
N LEU A 42 0.80 -1.19 5.21
CA LEU A 42 -0.14 -1.48 6.29
C LEU A 42 0.25 -0.78 7.60
N GLY A 43 1.54 -0.76 7.95
CA GLY A 43 2.04 -0.05 9.11
C GLY A 43 1.78 1.46 9.04
N GLU A 44 2.03 2.05 7.87
CA GLU A 44 1.76 3.47 7.61
C GLU A 44 0.25 3.77 7.69
N CYS A 45 -0.60 2.90 7.11
CA CYS A 45 -2.06 3.07 7.20
C CYS A 45 -2.56 3.03 8.64
N ALA A 46 -2.06 2.11 9.45
CA ALA A 46 -2.41 2.03 10.87
C ALA A 46 -1.95 3.28 11.63
N ARG A 47 -0.80 3.87 11.27
CA ARG A 47 -0.33 5.15 11.83
C ARG A 47 -1.26 6.30 11.46
N TRP A 48 -1.65 6.42 10.19
CA TRP A 48 -2.56 7.48 9.75
C TRP A 48 -3.96 7.34 10.36
N GLU A 49 -4.40 6.11 10.64
CA GLU A 49 -5.65 5.82 11.34
C GLU A 49 -5.69 6.27 12.80
N THR A 50 -4.56 6.64 13.41
CA THR A 50 -4.52 7.23 14.76
C THR A 50 -4.21 8.73 14.75
N GLN A 51 -3.82 9.29 13.61
CA GLN A 51 -3.54 10.72 13.46
C GLN A 51 -4.81 11.57 13.34
N SER A 52 -4.70 12.81 13.81
CA SER A 52 -5.67 13.88 13.67
C SER A 52 -5.75 14.39 12.22
N LEU A 53 -6.81 15.11 11.91
CA LEU A 53 -6.99 15.69 10.57
C LEU A 53 -5.86 16.66 10.20
N GLU A 54 -5.40 17.47 11.16
CA GLU A 54 -4.33 18.44 10.94
C GLU A 54 -2.99 17.76 10.64
N GLU A 55 -2.67 16.69 11.39
CA GLU A 55 -1.48 15.88 11.15
C GLU A 55 -1.54 15.19 9.79
N LEU A 56 -2.69 14.66 9.39
CA LEU A 56 -2.86 14.04 8.07
C LEU A 56 -2.69 15.05 6.93
N GLN A 57 -3.17 16.28 7.11
CA GLN A 57 -2.96 17.35 6.13
C GLN A 57 -1.50 17.73 6.02
N GLU A 58 -0.79 17.81 7.16
CA GLU A 58 0.64 18.10 7.18
C GLU A 58 1.45 16.97 6.53
N GLU A 59 1.09 15.71 6.81
CA GLU A 59 1.70 14.55 6.16
C GLU A 59 1.49 14.63 4.64
N CYS A 60 0.27 14.89 4.18
CA CYS A 60 0.00 15.06 2.76
C CYS A 60 0.84 16.19 2.15
N ARG A 61 1.00 17.32 2.85
CA ARG A 61 1.87 18.43 2.41
C ARG A 61 3.33 18.00 2.32
N CYS A 62 3.86 17.28 3.31
CA CYS A 62 5.21 16.72 3.28
C CYS A 62 5.41 15.79 2.07
N HIS A 63 4.36 15.06 1.69
CA HIS A 63 4.35 14.18 0.53
C HIS A 63 4.01 14.88 -0.79
N ARG A 64 3.83 16.21 -0.78
CA ARG A 64 3.41 17.05 -1.94
C ARG A 64 2.10 16.56 -2.59
N LEU A 65 1.20 16.02 -1.79
CA LEU A 65 -0.12 15.62 -2.23
C LEU A 65 -1.06 16.83 -2.16
N PRO A 66 -1.92 17.04 -3.18
CA PRO A 66 -2.89 18.11 -3.14
C PRO A 66 -3.85 17.87 -1.97
N THR A 67 -4.14 18.90 -1.19
CA THR A 67 -5.02 18.84 0.00
C THR A 67 -5.97 20.02 0.10
N GLU A 68 -5.93 20.94 -0.85
CA GLU A 68 -6.66 22.20 -0.83
C GLU A 68 -8.17 21.94 -0.65
N GLY A 69 -8.72 22.46 0.45
CA GLY A 69 -10.15 22.31 0.78
C GLY A 69 -10.58 20.92 1.26
N CYS A 70 -9.68 19.92 1.29
CA CYS A 70 -10.02 18.58 1.72
C CYS A 70 -10.05 18.49 3.26
N ARG A 71 -11.25 18.33 3.81
CA ARG A 71 -11.49 18.12 5.25
C ARG A 71 -11.94 16.71 5.60
N ASP A 72 -11.99 15.83 4.60
CA ASP A 72 -12.37 14.44 4.79
C ASP A 72 -11.13 13.60 5.09
N ARG A 73 -11.13 13.06 6.30
CA ARG A 73 -10.06 12.19 6.80
C ARG A 73 -9.87 10.95 5.94
N ILE A 74 -10.96 10.33 5.48
CA ILE A 74 -10.91 9.11 4.67
C ILE A 74 -10.22 9.40 3.34
N VAL A 75 -10.51 10.56 2.74
CA VAL A 75 -9.90 10.98 1.48
C VAL A 75 -8.40 11.24 1.64
N LEU A 76 -7.98 11.92 2.72
CA LEU A 76 -6.56 12.17 3.00
C LEU A 76 -5.78 10.87 3.21
N ILE A 77 -6.32 9.95 4.01
CA ILE A 77 -5.73 8.61 4.21
C ILE A 77 -5.65 7.85 2.89
N GLY A 78 -6.70 7.92 2.05
CA GLY A 78 -6.70 7.31 0.73
C GLY A 78 -5.57 7.83 -0.17
N ARG A 79 -5.32 9.14 -0.15
CA ARG A 79 -4.22 9.76 -0.92
C ARG A 79 -2.84 9.35 -0.40
N LEU A 80 -2.64 9.39 0.91
CA LEU A 80 -1.39 8.95 1.55
C LEU A 80 -1.11 7.48 1.26
N ARG A 81 -2.13 6.63 1.37
CA ARG A 81 -2.06 5.20 1.02
C ARG A 81 -1.66 5.00 -0.42
N GLN A 82 -2.32 5.67 -1.36
CA GLN A 82 -1.99 5.55 -2.77
C GLN A 82 -0.54 5.96 -3.06
N ALA A 83 -0.10 7.09 -2.49
CA ALA A 83 1.27 7.56 -2.64
C ALA A 83 2.29 6.58 -2.05
N CYS A 84 1.97 5.96 -0.92
CA CYS A 84 2.84 4.96 -0.29
C CYS A 84 2.89 3.66 -1.09
N VAL A 85 1.76 3.20 -1.63
CA VAL A 85 1.70 2.07 -2.57
C VAL A 85 2.63 2.34 -3.75
N TRP A 86 2.49 3.49 -4.41
CA TRP A 86 3.33 3.83 -5.54
C TRP A 86 4.82 3.90 -5.19
N ARG A 87 5.19 4.44 -4.02
CA ARG A 87 6.58 4.46 -3.56
C ARG A 87 7.17 3.08 -3.29
N ALA A 88 6.33 2.12 -2.91
CA ALA A 88 6.74 0.76 -2.59
C ALA A 88 6.67 -0.19 -3.80
N MET A 89 6.05 0.23 -4.91
CA MET A 89 6.01 -0.53 -6.16
C MET A 89 7.35 -0.48 -6.91
N PRO A 90 7.73 -1.56 -7.62
CA PRO A 90 8.87 -1.53 -8.52
C PRO A 90 8.60 -0.60 -9.71
N ILE A 91 9.66 0.03 -10.24
CA ILE A 91 9.57 1.01 -11.34
C ILE A 91 8.78 0.48 -12.54
N ARG A 92 8.99 -0.76 -12.95
CA ARG A 92 8.25 -1.37 -14.08
C ARG A 92 6.73 -1.38 -13.86
N ALA A 93 6.29 -1.72 -12.65
CA ALA A 93 4.86 -1.74 -12.34
C ALA A 93 4.28 -0.32 -12.26
N LEU A 94 5.07 0.69 -11.88
CA LEU A 94 4.68 2.09 -11.96
C LEU A 94 4.56 2.56 -13.41
N GLU A 95 5.49 2.16 -14.28
CA GLU A 95 5.42 2.46 -15.72
C GLU A 95 4.15 1.91 -16.34
N ASP A 96 3.80 0.65 -16.02
CA ASP A 96 2.56 0.02 -16.48
C ASP A 96 1.32 0.79 -15.99
N GLU A 97 1.26 1.18 -14.71
CA GLU A 97 0.17 2.01 -14.18
C GLU A 97 0.10 3.38 -14.86
N CYS A 98 1.25 4.00 -15.14
CA CYS A 98 1.31 5.26 -15.87
C CYS A 98 0.78 5.13 -17.30
N LEU A 99 1.02 3.99 -17.97
CA LEU A 99 0.48 3.72 -19.30
C LEU A 99 -1.04 3.55 -19.28
N VAL A 100 -1.57 2.86 -18.26
CA VAL A 100 -3.02 2.67 -18.07
C VAL A 100 -3.73 3.98 -17.79
N HIS A 101 -3.12 4.85 -16.96
CA HIS A 101 -3.67 6.13 -16.56
C HIS A 101 -3.24 7.31 -17.42
N ALA A 102 -2.47 7.06 -18.48
CA ALA A 102 -2.08 8.10 -19.41
C ALA A 102 -3.34 8.70 -20.05
N PRO A 103 -3.51 10.04 -20.02
CA PRO A 103 -4.54 10.66 -20.83
C PRO A 103 -4.26 10.33 -22.29
N ALA A 104 -5.31 10.10 -23.08
CA ALA A 104 -5.27 9.59 -24.46
C ALA A 104 -4.49 10.45 -25.49
N GLY A 105 -3.69 11.43 -25.06
CA GLY A 105 -2.80 12.25 -25.87
C GLY A 105 -1.32 12.24 -25.46
N LEU A 106 -0.92 11.43 -24.47
CA LEU A 106 0.49 11.29 -24.01
C LEU A 106 1.05 9.87 -24.22
N ILE A 107 0.52 9.11 -25.18
CA ILE A 107 1.18 7.88 -25.62
C ILE A 107 2.50 8.28 -26.28
N MET A 108 3.57 8.29 -25.49
CA MET A 108 4.94 8.54 -25.94
C MET A 108 5.35 7.40 -26.89
N PRO A 109 5.50 7.64 -28.21
CA PRO A 109 5.74 6.58 -29.19
C PRO A 109 7.22 6.15 -29.24
N SER A 110 7.92 6.04 -28.11
CA SER A 110 9.38 5.85 -28.14
C SER A 110 9.97 5.13 -26.94
N TYR A 111 9.40 3.98 -26.57
CA TYR A 111 10.11 2.92 -25.85
C TYR A 111 10.00 1.60 -26.63
N GLN A 112 10.34 1.63 -27.91
CA GLN A 112 10.82 0.44 -28.59
C GLN A 112 12.32 0.62 -28.79
N GLN A 113 13.11 -0.16 -28.05
CA GLN A 113 14.51 -0.42 -28.36
C GLN A 113 14.58 -1.73 -29.14
#